data_AF-A0A3C0PCQ8-F1
#
_entry.id   AF-A0A3C0PCQ8-F1
#
_cell.length_a   1.000
_cell.length_b   1.000
_cell.length_c   1.000
_cell.angle_alpha   90.00
_cell.angle_beta   90.00
_cell.angle_gamma   90.00
#
_symmetry.space_group_name_H-M   'P 1'
#
loop_
_entity.id
_entity.type
_entity.pdbx_description
1 polymer ?
#
loop_
_entity_poly.entity_id
_entity_poly.type
_entity_poly.pdbx_seq_one_letter_code
_entity_poly.pdbx_strand_id
1 'polypeptide(L)'
;PTHIVKELGADNGKIIGRFVNDIIANSIDNDSITMSGEAIDLMEKLKDFNYDRIYNHPEVESKSKKSDHIIRLLYYKILEILEKTEKGANSSEVQAAIKDSPVMEVFFRFIKNTSYNEKTPASRMAVDYIAGMTDLFAERTYIQLFVPTPVI
;
A
#
# COMPACT_ATOMS: atom_id res chain seq x y z
N PRO A 1 -26.67 -7.15 7.55
CA PRO A 1 -28.02 -7.55 7.08
C PRO A 1 -28.54 -8.76 7.85
N THR A 2 -29.82 -8.81 8.22
CA THR A 2 -30.38 -9.81 9.15
C THR A 2 -30.19 -11.25 8.65
N HIS A 3 -30.28 -11.48 7.33
CA HIS A 3 -30.04 -12.80 6.73
C HIS A 3 -28.56 -13.22 6.81
N ILE A 4 -27.61 -12.29 6.61
CA ILE A 4 -26.16 -12.56 6.73
C ILE A 4 -25.78 -12.90 8.17
N VAL A 5 -26.33 -12.16 9.14
CA VAL A 5 -26.07 -12.38 10.57
C VAL A 5 -26.63 -13.73 11.03
N LYS A 6 -27.75 -14.17 10.47
CA LYS A 6 -28.34 -15.48 10.78
C LYS A 6 -27.44 -16.64 10.33
N GLU A 7 -26.86 -16.55 9.15
CA GLU A 7 -26.07 -17.64 8.55
C GLU A 7 -24.59 -17.63 8.97
N LEU A 8 -23.98 -16.45 9.11
CA LEU A 8 -22.56 -16.30 9.46
C LEU A 8 -22.31 -16.01 10.95
N GLY A 9 -23.33 -15.56 11.68
CA GLY A 9 -23.20 -15.10 13.06
C GLY A 9 -23.05 -13.58 13.18
N ALA A 10 -23.13 -13.10 14.43
CA ALA A 10 -23.22 -11.68 14.76
C ALA A 10 -21.87 -11.02 15.08
N ASP A 11 -20.78 -11.79 15.11
CA ASP A 11 -19.45 -11.31 15.48
C ASP A 11 -18.38 -11.91 14.56
N ASN A 12 -17.22 -11.26 14.50
CA ASN A 12 -16.13 -11.64 13.62
C ASN A 12 -15.66 -13.08 13.87
N GLY A 13 -15.68 -13.55 15.11
CA GLY A 13 -15.25 -14.91 15.47
C GLY A 13 -16.15 -15.98 14.84
N LYS A 14 -17.47 -15.79 14.91
CA LYS A 14 -18.45 -16.70 14.29
C LYS A 14 -18.35 -16.67 12.77
N ILE A 15 -18.21 -15.48 12.19
CA ILE A 15 -18.09 -15.31 10.73
C ILE A 15 -16.84 -16.05 10.22
N ILE A 16 -15.68 -15.80 10.85
CA ILE A 16 -14.42 -16.47 10.51
C ILE A 16 -14.56 -17.99 10.71
N GLY A 17 -15.09 -18.42 11.85
CA GLY A 17 -15.28 -19.84 12.15
C GLY A 17 -16.15 -20.56 11.12
N ARG A 18 -17.24 -19.93 10.67
CA ARG A 18 -18.11 -20.50 9.63
C ARG A 18 -17.36 -20.70 8.32
N PHE A 19 -16.64 -19.69 7.84
CA PHE A 19 -15.88 -19.80 6.59
C PHE A 19 -14.71 -20.78 6.68
N VAL A 20 -13.96 -20.79 7.79
CA VAL A 20 -12.85 -21.73 7.98
C VAL A 20 -13.34 -23.17 7.99
N ASN A 21 -14.42 -23.47 8.73
CA ASN A 21 -14.97 -24.83 8.78
C ASN A 21 -15.51 -25.27 7.42
N ASP A 22 -16.16 -24.36 6.68
CA ASP A 22 -16.64 -24.64 5.32
C ASP A 22 -15.48 -24.94 4.36
N ILE A 23 -14.41 -24.12 4.39
CA ILE A 23 -13.21 -24.34 3.59
C ILE A 23 -12.61 -25.72 3.88
N ILE A 24 -12.43 -26.06 5.17
CA ILE A 24 -11.87 -27.35 5.57
C ILE A 24 -12.73 -28.49 5.00
N ALA A 25 -14.06 -28.43 5.19
CA ALA A 25 -14.96 -29.48 4.73
C ALA A 25 -14.97 -29.66 3.21
N ASN A 26 -14.80 -28.58 2.43
CA ASN A 26 -14.85 -28.62 0.96
C ASN A 26 -13.45 -28.75 0.31
N SER A 27 -12.38 -28.75 1.11
CA SER A 27 -11.00 -28.90 0.61
C SER A 27 -10.35 -30.23 1.03
N ILE A 28 -10.97 -30.99 1.95
CA ILE A 28 -10.50 -32.34 2.29
C ILE A 28 -10.55 -33.24 1.05
N ASP A 29 -9.47 -34.00 0.83
CA ASP A 29 -9.31 -34.93 -0.28
C ASP A 29 -9.44 -34.29 -1.68
N ASN A 30 -9.30 -32.97 -1.76
CA ASN A 30 -9.30 -32.18 -2.97
C ASN A 30 -7.95 -31.45 -3.10
N ASP A 31 -7.37 -31.41 -4.30
CA ASP A 31 -6.11 -30.70 -4.58
C ASP A 31 -6.30 -29.18 -4.71
N SER A 32 -7.36 -28.64 -4.10
CA SER A 32 -7.70 -27.21 -4.17
C SER A 32 -8.36 -26.73 -2.88
N ILE A 33 -8.08 -25.47 -2.51
CA ILE A 33 -8.72 -24.78 -1.40
C ILE A 33 -10.02 -24.18 -1.92
N THR A 34 -11.15 -24.77 -1.53
CA THR A 34 -12.48 -24.37 -2.02
C THR A 34 -13.45 -24.11 -0.90
N MET A 35 -14.42 -23.23 -1.17
CA MET A 35 -15.61 -23.01 -0.34
C MET A 35 -16.81 -23.64 -1.02
N SER A 36 -17.85 -23.96 -0.26
CA SER A 36 -19.15 -24.30 -0.81
C SER A 36 -19.76 -23.10 -1.55
N GLY A 37 -20.67 -23.37 -2.48
CA GLY A 37 -21.42 -22.31 -3.18
C GLY A 37 -22.18 -21.39 -2.20
N GLU A 38 -22.76 -21.96 -1.14
CA GLU A 38 -23.46 -21.20 -0.10
C GLU A 38 -22.51 -20.24 0.63
N ALA A 39 -21.30 -20.70 1.00
CA ALA A 39 -20.32 -19.87 1.68
C ALA A 39 -19.80 -18.75 0.78
N ILE A 40 -19.57 -19.03 -0.51
CA ILE A 40 -19.20 -17.99 -1.50
C ILE A 40 -20.31 -16.94 -1.60
N ASP A 41 -21.56 -17.35 -1.78
CA ASP A 41 -22.71 -16.43 -1.88
C ASP A 41 -22.83 -15.53 -0.63
N LEU A 42 -22.60 -16.09 0.55
CA LEU A 42 -22.61 -15.33 1.80
C LEU A 42 -21.43 -14.36 1.91
N MET A 43 -20.24 -14.79 1.46
CA MET A 43 -19.05 -13.93 1.43
C MET A 43 -19.22 -12.76 0.47
N GLU A 44 -19.79 -12.99 -0.71
CA GLU A 44 -20.08 -11.93 -1.68
C GLU A 44 -21.07 -10.92 -1.12
N LYS A 45 -22.19 -11.39 -0.52
CA LYS A 45 -23.16 -10.49 0.12
C LYS A 45 -22.57 -9.68 1.27
N LEU A 46 -21.66 -10.28 2.05
CA LEU A 46 -20.95 -9.57 3.13
C LEU A 46 -19.97 -8.54 2.57
N LYS A 47 -19.24 -8.88 1.51
CA LYS A 47 -18.35 -7.97 0.78
C LYS A 47 -19.14 -6.78 0.24
N ASP A 48 -20.24 -7.02 -0.47
CA ASP A 48 -21.07 -5.96 -1.06
C ASP A 48 -21.62 -5.02 0.02
N PHE A 49 -22.11 -5.58 1.13
CA PHE A 49 -22.53 -4.78 2.28
C PHE A 49 -21.41 -3.91 2.85
N ASN A 50 -20.18 -4.42 2.96
CA ASN A 50 -19.05 -3.65 3.44
C ASN A 50 -18.65 -2.54 2.46
N TYR A 51 -18.70 -2.80 1.14
CA TYR A 51 -18.44 -1.78 0.13
C TYR A 51 -19.46 -0.65 0.19
N ASP A 52 -20.76 -0.99 0.24
CA ASP A 52 -21.84 0.00 0.30
C ASP A 52 -21.79 0.86 1.56
N ARG A 53 -21.40 0.28 2.71
CA ARG A 53 -21.49 0.97 4.01
C ARG A 53 -20.19 1.58 4.51
N ILE A 54 -19.04 1.11 4.04
CA ILE A 54 -17.73 1.50 4.57
C ILE A 54 -16.89 2.12 3.45
N TYR A 55 -16.57 1.34 2.42
CA TYR A 55 -15.56 1.76 1.43
C TYR A 55 -16.06 2.84 0.46
N ASN A 56 -17.34 2.80 0.08
CA ASN A 56 -17.93 3.80 -0.83
C ASN A 56 -18.43 5.05 -0.10
N HIS A 57 -18.20 5.19 1.21
CA HIS A 57 -18.59 6.38 1.95
C HIS A 57 -17.78 7.60 1.46
N PRO A 58 -18.40 8.78 1.22
CA PRO A 58 -17.71 9.95 0.65
C PRO A 58 -16.45 10.38 1.42
N GLU A 59 -16.43 10.21 2.73
CA GLU A 59 -15.26 10.51 3.56
C GLU A 59 -14.07 9.59 3.30
N VAL A 60 -14.32 8.29 3.05
CA VAL A 60 -13.28 7.31 2.71
C VAL A 60 -12.76 7.61 1.30
N GLU A 61 -13.65 7.91 0.36
CA GLU A 61 -13.28 8.31 -1.00
C GLU A 61 -12.44 9.59 -1.02
N SER A 62 -12.84 10.62 -0.24
CA SER A 62 -12.08 11.86 -0.14
C SER A 62 -10.67 11.67 0.42
N LYS A 63 -10.51 10.79 1.43
CA LYS A 63 -9.19 10.44 1.96
C LYS A 63 -8.36 9.66 0.94
N SER A 64 -8.97 8.71 0.24
CA SER A 64 -8.31 7.95 -0.83
C SER A 64 -7.76 8.87 -1.94
N LYS A 65 -8.52 9.89 -2.35
CA LYS A 65 -8.06 10.90 -3.32
C LYS A 65 -6.83 11.68 -2.83
N LYS A 66 -6.75 12.01 -1.54
CA LYS A 66 -5.56 12.67 -0.97
C LYS A 66 -4.35 11.73 -0.96
N SER A 67 -4.56 10.47 -0.60
CA SER A 67 -3.50 9.46 -0.64
C SER A 67 -2.97 9.24 -2.06
N ASP A 68 -3.84 9.11 -3.07
CA ASP A 68 -3.43 9.02 -4.48
C ASP A 68 -2.55 10.21 -4.89
N HIS A 69 -2.96 11.42 -4.49
CA HIS A 69 -2.19 12.62 -4.79
C HIS A 69 -0.80 12.62 -4.14
N ILE A 70 -0.69 12.24 -2.86
CA ILE A 70 0.59 12.13 -2.15
C ILE A 70 1.50 11.12 -2.84
N ILE A 71 0.98 9.93 -3.16
CA ILE A 71 1.75 8.87 -3.81
C ILE A 71 2.23 9.30 -5.20
N ARG A 72 1.38 9.96 -6.00
CA ARG A 72 1.76 10.52 -7.30
C ARG A 72 2.90 11.53 -7.18
N LEU A 73 2.80 12.47 -6.24
CA LEU A 73 3.83 13.48 -6.03
C LEU A 73 5.16 12.84 -5.59
N LEU A 74 5.12 11.93 -4.62
CA LEU A 74 6.29 11.17 -4.19
C LEU A 74 6.94 10.43 -5.37
N TYR A 75 6.14 9.76 -6.20
CA TYR A 75 6.63 9.02 -7.37
C TYR A 75 7.40 9.92 -8.34
N TYR A 76 6.80 11.03 -8.77
CA TYR A 76 7.47 11.93 -9.71
C TYR A 76 8.70 12.61 -9.11
N LYS A 77 8.65 12.97 -7.82
CA LYS A 77 9.80 13.60 -7.16
C LYS A 77 10.97 12.63 -6.99
N ILE A 78 10.68 11.38 -6.62
CA ILE A 78 11.70 10.35 -6.51
C ILE A 78 12.30 10.02 -7.89
N LEU A 79 11.49 9.99 -8.94
CA LEU A 79 11.99 9.84 -10.31
C LEU A 79 12.94 10.97 -10.71
N GLU A 80 12.58 12.23 -10.44
CA GLU A 80 13.44 13.40 -10.69
C GLU A 80 14.78 13.28 -9.95
N ILE A 81 14.74 12.86 -8.68
CA ILE A 81 15.95 12.65 -7.87
C ILE A 81 16.80 11.51 -8.45
N LEU A 82 16.19 10.39 -8.84
CA LEU A 82 16.89 9.26 -9.47
C LEU A 82 17.57 9.65 -10.79
N GLU A 83 16.92 10.49 -11.60
CA GLU A 83 17.49 10.99 -12.84
C GLU A 83 18.70 11.88 -12.58
N LYS A 84 18.54 12.91 -11.71
CA LYS A 84 19.61 13.84 -11.35
C LYS A 84 20.82 13.15 -10.70
N THR A 85 20.56 12.17 -9.85
CA THR A 85 21.62 11.45 -9.13
C THR A 85 22.23 10.30 -9.93
N GLU A 86 21.83 10.10 -11.19
CA GLU A 86 22.24 8.94 -12.00
C GLU A 86 22.02 7.62 -11.23
N LYS A 87 20.81 7.45 -10.70
CA LYS A 87 20.40 6.32 -9.84
C LYS A 87 21.25 6.17 -8.58
N GLY A 88 21.80 7.27 -8.07
CA GLY A 88 22.67 7.30 -6.88
C GLY A 88 24.17 7.16 -7.17
N ALA A 89 24.59 7.08 -8.44
CA ALA A 89 26.00 7.05 -8.81
C ALA A 89 26.69 8.42 -8.66
N ASN A 90 25.97 9.52 -8.92
CA ASN A 90 26.50 10.87 -8.79
C ASN A 90 26.48 11.33 -7.32
N SER A 91 27.61 11.12 -6.64
CA SER A 91 27.76 11.45 -5.21
C SER A 91 27.45 12.91 -4.89
N SER A 92 27.79 13.86 -5.76
CA SER A 92 27.55 15.29 -5.52
C SER A 92 26.06 15.61 -5.49
N GLU A 93 25.30 15.09 -6.46
CA GLU A 93 23.85 15.25 -6.54
C GLU A 93 23.13 14.51 -5.40
N VAL A 94 23.63 13.34 -5.00
CA VAL A 94 23.14 12.61 -3.81
C VAL A 94 23.28 13.48 -2.56
N GLN A 95 24.46 14.08 -2.33
CA GLN A 95 24.67 14.93 -1.17
C GLN A 95 23.81 16.20 -1.22
N ALA A 96 23.61 16.78 -2.40
CA ALA A 96 22.72 17.93 -2.57
C ALA A 96 21.26 17.57 -2.22
N ALA A 97 20.76 16.42 -2.69
CA ALA A 97 19.41 15.95 -2.38
C ALA A 97 19.22 15.64 -0.88
N ILE A 98 20.21 15.04 -0.21
CA ILE A 98 20.17 14.78 1.24
C ILE A 98 20.19 16.09 2.04
N LYS A 99 21.00 17.06 1.61
CA LYS A 99 21.07 18.37 2.26
C LYS A 99 19.75 19.13 2.16
N ASP A 100 19.11 19.09 0.99
CA ASP A 100 17.80 19.68 0.77
C ASP A 100 16.69 18.96 1.56
N SER A 101 16.72 17.62 1.53
CA SER A 101 15.71 16.75 2.13
C SER A 101 16.35 15.57 2.86
N PRO A 102 16.63 15.68 4.18
CA PRO A 102 17.36 14.66 4.94
C PRO A 102 16.76 13.25 4.89
N VAL A 103 15.44 13.13 4.72
CA VAL A 103 14.76 11.84 4.51
C VAL A 103 15.29 11.05 3.30
N MET A 104 15.89 11.71 2.31
CA MET A 104 16.48 11.04 1.14
C MET A 104 17.70 10.19 1.49
N GLU A 105 18.32 10.37 2.66
CA GLU A 105 19.38 9.46 3.11
C GLU A 105 18.86 8.02 3.24
N VAL A 106 17.62 7.86 3.72
CA VAL A 106 16.96 6.55 3.84
C VAL A 106 16.75 5.93 2.45
N PHE A 107 16.37 6.75 1.48
CA PHE A 107 16.17 6.31 0.10
C PHE A 107 17.47 5.80 -0.54
N PHE A 108 18.56 6.58 -0.45
CA PHE A 108 19.84 6.14 -1.02
C PHE A 108 20.43 4.92 -0.30
N ARG A 109 20.20 4.81 1.01
CA ARG A 109 20.53 3.60 1.77
C ARG A 109 19.73 2.39 1.27
N PHE A 110 18.44 2.56 0.99
CA PHE A 110 17.60 1.52 0.40
C PHE A 110 18.16 1.07 -0.96
N ILE A 111 18.44 2.00 -1.88
CA ILE A 111 19.03 1.68 -3.19
C ILE A 111 20.30 0.84 -3.05
N LYS A 112 21.21 1.26 -2.15
CA LYS A 112 22.49 0.57 -1.91
C LYS A 112 22.29 -0.84 -1.39
N ASN A 113 21.29 -1.07 -0.55
CA ASN A 113 21.03 -2.38 0.06
C ASN A 113 20.26 -3.33 -0.85
N THR A 114 19.47 -2.83 -1.79
CA THR A 114 18.62 -3.66 -2.68
C THR A 114 19.39 -4.27 -3.86
N SER A 115 20.66 -3.86 -4.08
CA SER A 115 21.53 -4.41 -5.14
C SER A 115 20.92 -4.34 -6.55
N TYR A 116 20.36 -3.20 -6.92
CA TYR A 116 19.86 -2.98 -8.28
C TYR A 116 20.98 -3.05 -9.32
N ASN A 117 20.68 -3.58 -10.52
CA ASN A 117 21.62 -3.58 -11.64
C ASN A 117 21.35 -2.41 -12.61
N GLU A 118 22.26 -2.17 -13.55
CA GLU A 118 22.18 -1.06 -14.51
C GLU A 118 20.89 -1.07 -15.35
N LYS A 119 20.35 -2.27 -15.64
CA LYS A 119 19.14 -2.46 -16.42
C LYS A 119 17.87 -2.17 -15.62
N THR A 120 17.94 -2.07 -14.29
CA THR A 120 16.78 -1.71 -13.47
C THR A 120 16.34 -0.28 -13.83
N PRO A 121 15.10 -0.08 -14.29
CA PRO A 121 14.61 1.24 -14.62
C PRO A 121 14.38 2.06 -13.34
N ALA A 122 14.62 3.38 -13.41
CA ALA A 122 14.39 4.29 -12.28
C ALA A 122 12.94 4.22 -11.76
N SER A 123 11.97 4.01 -12.66
CA SER A 123 10.57 3.80 -12.31
C SER A 123 10.34 2.60 -11.40
N ARG A 124 11.07 1.49 -11.59
CA ARG A 124 10.98 0.32 -10.70
C ARG A 124 11.55 0.65 -9.32
N MET A 125 12.71 1.30 -9.27
CA MET A 125 13.34 1.70 -7.99
C MET A 125 12.43 2.63 -7.18
N ALA A 126 11.76 3.58 -7.84
CA ALA A 126 10.79 4.46 -7.20
C ALA A 126 9.57 3.71 -6.67
N VAL A 127 8.99 2.79 -7.46
CA VAL A 127 7.85 1.96 -7.05
C VAL A 127 8.22 1.09 -5.84
N ASP A 128 9.34 0.39 -5.90
CA ASP A 128 9.77 -0.51 -4.83
C ASP A 128 9.97 0.24 -3.51
N TYR A 129 10.58 1.43 -3.57
CA TYR A 129 10.78 2.26 -2.38
C TYR A 129 9.46 2.78 -1.80
N ILE A 130 8.56 3.29 -2.64
CA ILE A 130 7.25 3.82 -2.21
C ILE A 130 6.36 2.71 -1.66
N ALA A 131 6.33 1.54 -2.30
CA ALA A 131 5.55 0.38 -1.85
C ALA A 131 6.03 -0.16 -0.49
N GLY A 132 7.30 0.08 -0.13
CA GLY A 132 7.86 -0.27 1.17
C GLY A 132 7.60 0.76 2.29
N MET A 133 6.94 1.89 1.99
CA MET A 133 6.65 2.91 3.00
C MET A 133 5.44 2.54 3.85
N THR A 134 5.49 2.91 5.13
CA THR A 134 4.27 3.04 5.94
C THR A 134 3.59 4.37 5.66
N ASP A 135 2.29 4.49 5.96
CA ASP A 135 1.53 5.73 5.78
C ASP A 135 2.21 6.94 6.44
N LEU A 136 2.62 6.78 7.71
CA LEU A 136 3.31 7.84 8.47
C LEU A 136 4.64 8.23 7.84
N PHE A 137 5.37 7.27 7.28
CA PHE A 137 6.63 7.54 6.61
C PHE A 137 6.43 8.24 5.27
N ALA A 138 5.42 7.84 4.50
CA ALA A 138 5.06 8.51 3.25
C ALA A 138 4.64 9.97 3.48
N GLU A 139 3.82 10.23 4.51
CA GLU A 139 3.42 11.58 4.91
C GLU A 139 4.63 12.43 5.33
N ARG A 140 5.51 11.90 6.20
CA ARG A 140 6.73 12.59 6.61
C ARG A 140 7.67 12.89 5.44
N THR A 141 7.76 11.98 4.48
CA THR A 141 8.58 12.14 3.28
C THR A 141 8.00 13.24 2.39
N TYR A 142 6.67 13.24 2.22
CA TYR A 142 5.95 14.28 1.49
C TYR A 142 6.19 15.67 2.11
N ILE A 143 6.05 15.79 3.43
CA ILE A 143 6.25 17.07 4.13
C ILE A 143 7.67 17.60 3.87
N GLN A 144 8.70 16.79 4.04
CA GLN A 144 10.08 17.24 3.81
C GLN A 144 10.39 17.59 2.35
N LEU A 145 9.79 16.88 1.38
CA LEU A 145 10.07 17.11 -0.04
C LEU A 145 9.33 18.30 -0.65
N PHE A 146 8.17 18.66 -0.10
CA PHE A 146 7.25 19.62 -0.76
C PHE A 146 6.86 20.81 0.11
N VAL A 147 7.00 20.72 1.44
CA VAL A 147 6.61 21.81 2.35
C VAL A 147 7.87 22.58 2.77
N PRO A 148 7.96 23.87 2.43
CA PRO A 148 9.09 24.70 2.86
C PRO A 148 9.19 24.75 4.39
N THR A 149 10.40 24.59 4.91
CA THR A 149 10.66 24.88 6.32
C THR A 149 10.56 26.40 6.54
N PRO A 150 9.85 26.85 7.60
CA PRO A 150 9.83 28.26 7.94
C PRO A 150 11.26 28.75 8.19
N VAL A 151 11.62 29.87 7.58
CA VAL A 151 12.86 30.57 7.92
C VAL A 151 12.63 31.22 9.28
N ILE A 152 13.27 30.69 10.33
CA ILE A 152 13.33 31.30 11.67
C ILE A 152 14.55 32.21 11.73
#